data_AF-A0A6A4NQ32-F1
#
_entry.id   AF-A0A6A4NQ32-F1
#
_cell.length_a   1.000
_cell.length_b   1.000
_cell.length_c   1.000
_cell.angle_alpha   90.00
_cell.angle_beta   90.00
_cell.angle_gamma   90.00
#
_symmetry.space_group_name_H-M   'P 1'
#
loop_
_entity.id
_entity.type
_entity.pdbx_description
1 polymer ?
#
loop_
_entity_poly.entity_id
_entity_poly.type
_entity_poly.pdbx_seq_one_letter_code
_entity_poly.pdbx_strand_id
1 'polypeptide(L)'
;MSFYSLKATCNVMLYSLILYLLAFRCCVDANQTSILVVNATSNLSARRIPDTLFGVFLEEINHGVTGGLWAELVKNRGFEAGRGTSNIYPWSTIGDNSSISISTDLTSCFKRNQVALKMKVLCGGTKPCPSGGVGISNPGYWGMNIEEGKKYQIVFYVKALAVADLQISFTGANDVKLATLNVS
;
A
#
# COMPACT_ATOMS: atom_id res chain seq x y z
N MET A 1 -83.22 -49.01 26.89
CA MET A 1 -82.57 -47.99 27.75
C MET A 1 -81.59 -48.72 28.66
N SER A 2 -80.33 -48.37 28.81
CA SER A 2 -79.43 -47.45 28.12
C SER A 2 -78.06 -47.62 28.81
N PHE A 3 -76.97 -47.31 28.10
CA PHE A 3 -75.64 -47.01 28.64
C PHE A 3 -74.69 -48.14 29.11
N TYR A 4 -74.68 -49.32 28.48
CA TYR A 4 -73.52 -50.24 28.61
C TYR A 4 -72.61 -50.31 27.37
N SER A 5 -73.01 -49.73 26.23
CA SER A 5 -72.32 -49.96 24.95
C SER A 5 -71.16 -49.00 24.62
N LEU A 6 -71.06 -47.83 25.28
CA LEU A 6 -70.07 -46.81 24.91
C LEU A 6 -68.68 -46.98 25.59
N LYS A 7 -68.64 -47.54 26.81
CA LYS A 7 -67.37 -47.75 27.55
C LYS A 7 -66.55 -48.92 27.01
N ALA A 8 -67.21 -50.02 26.65
CA ALA A 8 -66.54 -51.22 26.13
C ALA A 8 -65.96 -50.99 24.73
N THR A 9 -66.70 -50.31 23.86
CA THR A 9 -66.24 -49.95 22.51
C THR A 9 -65.12 -48.91 22.53
N CYS A 10 -65.18 -47.92 23.44
CA CYS A 10 -64.10 -46.96 23.64
C CYS A 10 -62.82 -47.63 24.15
N ASN A 11 -62.90 -48.58 25.09
CA ASN A 11 -61.75 -49.33 25.56
C ASN A 11 -61.14 -50.21 24.46
N VAL A 12 -61.95 -50.92 23.67
CA VAL A 12 -61.45 -51.75 22.55
C VAL A 12 -60.76 -50.90 21.48
N MET A 13 -61.31 -49.72 21.15
CA MET A 13 -60.70 -48.76 20.23
C MET A 13 -59.40 -48.15 20.81
N LEU A 14 -59.35 -47.95 22.12
CA LEU A 14 -58.15 -47.46 22.79
C LEU A 14 -57.04 -48.52 22.81
N TYR A 15 -57.39 -49.79 23.09
CA TYR A 15 -56.43 -50.90 23.05
C TYR A 15 -55.95 -51.20 21.64
N SER A 16 -56.82 -51.13 20.63
CA SER A 16 -56.40 -51.31 19.24
C SER A 16 -55.50 -50.17 18.76
N LEU A 17 -55.79 -48.92 19.14
CA LEU A 17 -54.94 -47.75 18.86
C LEU A 17 -53.58 -47.86 19.58
N ILE A 18 -53.57 -48.30 20.85
CA ILE A 18 -52.33 -48.54 21.62
C ILE A 18 -51.50 -49.66 20.97
N LEU A 19 -52.13 -50.77 20.53
CA LEU A 19 -51.44 -51.84 19.81
C LEU A 19 -50.85 -51.36 18.48
N TYR A 20 -51.60 -50.53 17.74
CA TYR A 20 -51.15 -49.95 16.47
C TYR A 20 -49.96 -49.01 16.66
N LEU A 21 -49.99 -48.19 17.72
CA LEU A 21 -48.90 -47.28 18.08
C LEU A 21 -47.66 -48.02 18.60
N LEU A 22 -47.83 -49.14 19.33
CA LEU A 22 -46.74 -50.02 19.76
C LEU A 22 -46.11 -50.77 18.59
N ALA A 23 -46.89 -51.22 17.60
CA ALA A 23 -46.37 -51.84 16.38
C ALA A 23 -45.55 -50.85 15.53
N PHE A 24 -45.96 -49.58 15.46
CA PHE A 24 -45.22 -48.52 14.76
C PHE A 24 -43.89 -48.13 15.43
N ARG A 25 -43.70 -48.42 16.72
CA ARG A 25 -42.43 -48.20 17.44
C ARG A 25 -41.36 -49.24 17.10
N CYS A 26 -41.72 -50.41 16.58
CA CYS A 26 -40.78 -51.49 16.32
C CYS A 26 -39.92 -51.25 15.05
N CYS A 27 -40.30 -50.28 14.21
CA CYS A 27 -39.68 -50.06 12.90
C CYS A 27 -38.78 -48.82 12.82
N VAL A 28 -38.62 -48.08 13.91
CA VAL A 28 -37.79 -46.85 13.92
C VAL A 28 -36.42 -47.19 14.48
N ASP A 29 -35.57 -47.73 13.61
CA ASP A 29 -34.14 -47.86 13.91
C ASP A 29 -33.47 -46.49 13.67
N ALA A 30 -33.61 -45.58 14.63
CA ALA A 30 -33.09 -44.21 14.56
C ALA A 30 -31.61 -44.09 14.91
N ASN A 31 -30.80 -45.14 14.68
CA ASN A 31 -29.37 -45.11 14.97
C ASN A 31 -28.53 -45.57 13.78
N GLN A 32 -28.88 -45.13 12.57
CA GLN A 32 -28.03 -45.33 11.41
C GLN A 32 -26.83 -44.40 11.50
N THR A 33 -25.79 -44.83 12.21
CA THR A 33 -24.50 -44.15 12.25
C THR A 33 -23.79 -44.40 10.91
N SER A 34 -23.76 -43.38 10.06
CA SER A 34 -22.94 -43.42 8.84
C SER A 34 -21.47 -43.19 9.22
N ILE A 35 -20.68 -44.24 9.16
CA ILE A 35 -19.23 -44.15 9.37
C ILE A 35 -18.57 -43.84 8.02
N LEU A 36 -18.09 -42.61 7.86
CA LEU A 36 -17.19 -42.25 6.76
C LEU A 36 -15.76 -42.65 7.14
N VAL A 37 -15.30 -43.79 6.63
CA VAL A 37 -13.89 -44.21 6.76
C VAL A 37 -13.08 -43.54 5.66
N VAL A 38 -12.28 -42.54 6.02
CA VAL A 38 -11.30 -41.93 5.10
C VAL A 38 -9.99 -42.71 5.21
N ASN A 39 -9.74 -43.59 4.24
CA ASN A 39 -8.46 -44.28 4.14
C ASN A 39 -7.46 -43.43 3.33
N ALA A 40 -6.60 -42.70 4.03
CA ALA A 40 -5.55 -41.86 3.43
C ALA A 40 -4.20 -42.60 3.22
N THR A 41 -4.15 -43.93 3.42
CA THR A 41 -2.88 -44.70 3.31
C THR A 41 -2.52 -45.11 1.88
N SER A 42 -3.42 -44.96 0.91
CA SER A 42 -3.09 -45.21 -0.50
C SER A 42 -2.31 -44.03 -1.10
N ASN A 43 -1.00 -44.20 -1.26
CA ASN A 43 -0.13 -43.30 -2.04
C ASN A 43 -0.55 -43.14 -3.52
N LEU A 44 -1.62 -43.83 -3.96
CA LEU A 44 -2.16 -43.79 -5.32
C LEU A 44 -2.88 -42.46 -5.64
N SER A 45 -3.16 -41.62 -4.62
CA SER A 45 -3.95 -40.39 -4.78
C SER A 45 -3.31 -39.13 -4.18
N ALA A 46 -2.14 -39.23 -3.55
CA ALA A 46 -1.47 -38.10 -2.92
C ALA A 46 -0.79 -37.21 -3.99
N ARG A 47 -1.47 -36.13 -4.40
CA ARG A 47 -0.87 -35.14 -5.29
C ARG A 47 0.16 -34.32 -4.51
N ARG A 48 1.38 -34.24 -5.03
CA ARG A 48 2.41 -33.34 -4.49
C ARG A 48 1.87 -31.90 -4.52
N ILE A 49 1.96 -31.22 -3.38
CA ILE A 49 1.67 -29.78 -3.29
C ILE A 49 2.65 -29.06 -4.23
N PRO A 50 2.17 -28.24 -5.19
CA PRO A 50 3.07 -27.51 -6.08
C PRO A 50 3.99 -26.59 -5.28
N ASP A 51 5.26 -26.49 -5.68
CA ASP A 51 6.22 -25.57 -5.07
C ASP A 51 5.80 -24.09 -5.26
N THR A 52 4.84 -23.83 -6.16
CA THR A 52 4.23 -22.52 -6.43
C THR A 52 2.98 -22.22 -5.62
N LEU A 53 2.65 -23.02 -4.60
CA LEU A 53 1.46 -22.80 -3.78
C LEU A 53 1.49 -21.42 -3.08
N PHE A 54 2.67 -20.96 -2.68
CA PHE A 54 2.86 -19.66 -2.02
C PHE A 54 3.67 -18.72 -2.91
N GLY A 55 3.20 -17.49 -3.03
CA GLY A 55 3.84 -16.45 -3.81
C GLY A 55 3.53 -15.06 -3.25
N VAL A 56 4.04 -14.04 -3.93
CA VAL A 56 3.82 -12.63 -3.57
C VAL A 56 3.00 -11.97 -4.67
N PHE A 57 1.96 -11.24 -4.27
CA PHE A 57 1.25 -10.31 -5.14
C PHE A 57 1.84 -8.91 -4.94
N LEU A 58 2.13 -8.21 -6.03
CA LEU A 58 2.70 -6.86 -5.99
C LEU A 58 1.80 -5.90 -6.77
N GLU A 59 1.28 -4.91 -6.07
CA GLU A 59 0.69 -3.71 -6.64
C GLU A 59 1.30 -2.47 -5.98
N GLU A 60 1.24 -1.32 -6.65
CA GLU A 60 1.52 -0.05 -5.97
C GLU A 60 0.27 0.36 -5.19
N ILE A 61 0.24 0.00 -3.92
CA ILE A 61 -0.76 0.44 -2.96
C ILE A 61 -0.06 0.86 -1.67
N ASN A 62 -0.52 1.95 -1.06
CA ASN A 62 -0.02 2.44 0.22
C ASN A 62 1.50 2.64 0.28
N HIS A 63 2.15 3.08 -0.81
CA HIS A 63 3.61 3.23 -0.88
C HIS A 63 4.39 1.90 -0.72
N GLY A 64 3.76 0.77 -1.08
CA GLY A 64 4.39 -0.55 -0.99
C GLY A 64 5.57 -0.74 -1.96
N VAL A 65 5.55 -0.06 -3.11
CA VAL A 65 6.67 -0.06 -4.05
C VAL A 65 7.44 1.25 -3.94
N THR A 66 6.84 2.38 -4.28
CA THR A 66 7.45 3.70 -4.23
C THR A 66 7.42 4.27 -2.80
N GLY A 67 8.59 4.37 -2.17
CA GLY A 67 8.71 4.61 -0.73
C GLY A 67 8.78 3.34 0.12
N GLY A 68 8.70 2.17 -0.52
CA GLY A 68 8.82 0.85 0.08
C GLY A 68 9.91 0.05 -0.63
N LEU A 69 9.51 -0.91 -1.49
CA LEU A 69 10.43 -1.82 -2.18
C LEU A 69 11.45 -1.11 -3.09
N TRP A 70 11.10 0.01 -3.71
CA TRP A 70 11.98 0.79 -4.56
C TRP A 70 12.80 1.79 -3.75
N ALA A 71 14.13 1.64 -3.80
CA ALA A 71 15.09 2.38 -2.97
C ALA A 71 15.27 3.88 -3.31
N GLU A 72 14.41 4.46 -4.14
CA GLU A 72 14.41 5.90 -4.39
C GLU A 72 13.94 6.64 -3.13
N LEU A 73 14.75 7.58 -2.66
CA LEU A 73 14.46 8.36 -1.46
C LEU A 73 13.64 9.62 -1.79
N VAL A 74 13.73 10.12 -3.01
CA VAL A 74 13.11 11.36 -3.45
C VAL A 74 11.71 11.12 -4.00
N LYS A 75 10.69 11.66 -3.32
CA LYS A 75 9.30 11.59 -3.78
C LYS A 75 9.03 12.64 -4.86
N ASN A 76 8.24 12.29 -5.87
CA ASN A 76 7.95 13.18 -7.01
C ASN A 76 9.23 13.72 -7.69
N ARG A 77 10.21 12.85 -7.94
CA ARG A 77 11.51 13.21 -8.54
C ARG A 77 11.42 13.79 -9.96
N GLY A 78 10.30 13.55 -10.65
CA GLY A 78 10.06 13.97 -12.04
C GLY A 78 9.08 15.13 -12.21
N PHE A 79 8.48 15.64 -11.13
CA PHE A 79 7.49 16.73 -11.20
C PHE A 79 6.27 16.46 -12.09
N GLU A 80 5.90 15.19 -12.34
CA GLU A 80 4.86 14.81 -13.31
C GLU A 80 3.49 15.45 -13.00
N ALA A 81 3.17 15.58 -11.70
CA ALA A 81 1.96 16.23 -11.22
C ALA A 81 1.91 17.75 -11.50
N GLY A 82 3.03 18.37 -11.88
CA GLY A 82 3.14 19.80 -12.13
C GLY A 82 2.58 20.25 -13.48
N ARG A 83 2.30 19.31 -14.40
CA ARG A 83 1.79 19.64 -15.74
C ARG A 83 0.50 20.47 -15.67
N GLY A 84 0.59 21.73 -16.05
CA GLY A 84 -0.55 22.66 -16.06
C GLY A 84 -0.99 23.16 -14.68
N THR A 85 -0.35 22.72 -13.59
CA THR A 85 -0.74 23.06 -12.21
C THR A 85 0.37 23.76 -11.43
N SER A 86 1.63 23.62 -11.85
CA SER A 86 2.81 23.96 -11.05
C SER A 86 2.85 23.27 -9.68
N ASN A 87 2.14 22.14 -9.52
CA ASN A 87 2.19 21.35 -8.31
C ASN A 87 3.51 20.58 -8.22
N ILE A 88 4.33 20.95 -7.24
CA ILE A 88 5.61 20.32 -6.95
C ILE A 88 5.58 19.44 -5.70
N TYR A 89 4.42 19.25 -5.06
CA TYR A 89 4.33 18.49 -3.81
C TYR A 89 5.00 17.11 -3.93
N PRO A 90 5.82 16.68 -2.96
CA PRO A 90 6.03 17.26 -1.63
C PRO A 90 7.22 18.22 -1.55
N TRP A 91 7.78 18.67 -2.67
CA TRP A 91 8.86 19.63 -2.64
C TRP A 91 8.40 20.96 -2.03
N SER A 92 9.28 21.60 -1.27
CA SER A 92 9.06 22.93 -0.70
C SER A 92 10.17 23.88 -1.12
N THR A 93 9.87 25.19 -1.14
CA THR A 93 10.83 26.24 -1.47
C THR A 93 11.72 26.56 -0.27
N ILE A 94 13.01 26.73 -0.50
CA ILE A 94 13.98 27.31 0.44
C ILE A 94 14.19 28.77 0.03
N GLY A 95 13.86 29.70 0.92
CA GLY A 95 13.84 31.14 0.65
C GLY A 95 12.41 31.70 0.61
N ASP A 96 12.28 32.96 0.22
CA ASP A 96 11.01 33.68 0.17
C ASP A 96 10.68 34.19 -1.25
N ASN A 97 9.46 34.68 -1.45
CA ASN A 97 9.00 35.21 -2.74
C ASN A 97 9.83 36.40 -3.25
N SER A 98 10.65 37.01 -2.39
CA SER A 98 11.51 38.13 -2.73
C SER A 98 12.88 37.68 -3.27
N SER A 99 13.24 36.41 -3.07
CA SER A 99 14.56 35.84 -3.36
C SER A 99 14.50 34.67 -4.35
N ILE A 100 13.35 34.01 -4.48
CA ILE A 100 13.15 32.88 -5.40
C ILE A 100 11.70 32.77 -5.88
N SER A 101 11.51 32.33 -7.12
CA SER A 101 10.22 31.96 -7.68
C SER A 101 10.31 30.56 -8.31
N ILE A 102 9.34 29.72 -7.97
CA ILE A 102 9.28 28.32 -8.42
C ILE A 102 8.01 28.10 -9.24
N SER A 103 8.15 27.41 -10.37
CA SER A 103 7.04 26.94 -11.19
C SER A 103 7.44 25.64 -11.89
N THR A 104 6.56 25.10 -12.74
CA THR A 104 6.95 24.04 -13.70
C THR A 104 6.65 24.47 -15.13
N ASP A 105 7.43 23.99 -16.08
CA ASP A 105 7.16 24.15 -17.51
C ASP A 105 7.45 22.84 -18.28
N LEU A 106 7.31 22.88 -19.61
CA LEU A 106 7.45 21.70 -20.48
C LEU A 106 8.84 21.63 -21.15
N THR A 107 9.91 21.97 -20.43
CA THR A 107 11.28 22.07 -20.98
C THR A 107 12.20 20.91 -20.63
N SER A 108 11.70 19.86 -19.97
CA SER A 108 12.50 18.67 -19.62
C SER A 108 13.13 18.02 -20.85
N CYS A 109 14.35 17.49 -20.68
CA CYS A 109 15.07 16.76 -21.72
C CYS A 109 14.50 15.34 -21.97
N PHE A 110 13.56 14.87 -21.15
CA PHE A 110 12.97 13.54 -21.27
C PHE A 110 11.68 13.55 -22.10
N LYS A 111 11.68 12.83 -23.23
CA LYS A 111 10.50 12.73 -24.11
C LYS A 111 9.25 12.18 -23.42
N ARG A 112 9.41 11.27 -22.45
CA ARG A 112 8.28 10.63 -21.73
C ARG A 112 7.72 11.47 -20.59
N ASN A 113 8.50 12.41 -20.07
CA ASN A 113 8.06 13.35 -19.06
C ASN A 113 8.68 14.72 -19.36
N GLN A 114 7.89 15.55 -20.05
CA GLN A 114 8.31 16.88 -20.47
C GLN A 114 8.27 17.90 -19.33
N VAL A 115 7.70 17.56 -18.17
CA VAL A 115 7.62 18.49 -17.05
C VAL A 115 8.99 18.69 -16.42
N ALA A 116 9.41 19.94 -16.30
CA ALA A 116 10.61 20.34 -15.56
C ALA A 116 10.23 21.37 -14.50
N LEU A 117 10.90 21.30 -13.36
CA LEU A 117 10.90 22.40 -12.40
C LEU A 117 11.66 23.59 -12.99
N LYS A 118 11.05 24.77 -12.92
CA LYS A 118 11.68 26.03 -13.27
C LYS A 118 11.91 26.83 -12.00
N MET A 119 13.18 27.13 -11.75
CA MET A 119 13.61 27.97 -10.64
C MET A 119 14.14 29.29 -11.18
N LYS A 120 13.57 30.40 -10.70
CA LYS A 120 14.07 31.75 -10.95
C LYS A 120 14.61 32.32 -9.65
N VAL A 121 15.93 32.46 -9.57
CA VAL A 121 16.61 33.14 -8.47
C VAL A 121 16.47 34.65 -8.67
N LEU A 122 15.95 35.34 -7.66
CA LEU A 122 15.64 36.78 -7.68
C LEU A 122 16.59 37.60 -6.79
N CYS A 123 17.39 36.93 -5.97
CA CYS A 123 18.49 37.51 -5.23
C CYS A 123 19.81 37.37 -6.02
N GLY A 124 20.82 38.15 -5.61
CA GLY A 124 22.10 38.31 -6.29
C GLY A 124 22.40 39.77 -6.63
N GLY A 125 23.67 40.10 -6.84
CA GLY A 125 24.11 41.44 -7.19
C GLY A 125 23.78 42.47 -6.10
N THR A 126 22.86 43.39 -6.38
CA THR A 126 22.48 44.49 -5.48
C THR A 126 21.64 44.05 -4.29
N LYS A 127 20.99 42.88 -4.36
CA LYS A 127 20.25 42.28 -3.25
C LYS A 127 20.88 40.93 -2.88
N PRO A 128 21.66 40.83 -1.80
CA PRO A 128 22.32 39.57 -1.46
C PRO A 128 21.30 38.46 -1.20
N CYS A 129 21.67 37.22 -1.55
CA CYS A 129 20.90 36.05 -1.18
C CYS A 129 21.00 35.77 0.33
N PRO A 130 20.00 35.08 0.93
CA PRO A 130 20.11 34.56 2.29
C PRO A 130 21.40 33.72 2.47
N SER A 131 21.96 33.73 3.69
CA SER A 131 23.21 33.02 3.99
C SER A 131 23.14 31.51 3.76
N GLY A 132 21.95 30.90 3.89
CA GLY A 132 21.69 29.49 3.57
C GLY A 132 21.40 29.20 2.10
N GLY A 133 21.47 30.21 1.23
CA GLY A 133 21.07 30.13 -0.17
C GLY A 133 19.55 30.12 -0.38
N VAL A 134 19.15 29.87 -1.62
CA VAL A 134 17.76 29.64 -2.01
C VAL A 134 17.68 28.38 -2.87
N GLY A 135 16.51 27.73 -2.89
CA GLY A 135 16.34 26.50 -3.65
C GLY A 135 15.06 25.77 -3.33
N ILE A 136 15.16 24.44 -3.28
CA ILE A 136 14.05 23.53 -2.99
C ILE A 136 14.52 22.42 -2.04
N SER A 137 13.58 21.84 -1.30
CA SER A 137 13.83 20.67 -0.45
C SER A 137 12.80 19.57 -0.72
N ASN A 138 13.18 18.30 -0.56
CA ASN A 138 12.29 17.17 -0.66
C ASN A 138 12.31 16.39 0.67
N PRO A 139 11.17 16.15 1.33
CA PRO A 139 11.13 15.40 2.58
C PRO A 139 11.20 13.87 2.38
N GLY A 140 11.22 13.40 1.13
CA GLY A 140 11.15 11.98 0.80
C GLY A 140 9.80 11.36 1.13
N TYR A 141 9.83 10.14 1.67
CA TYR A 141 8.66 9.38 2.08
C TYR A 141 8.53 9.41 3.60
N TRP A 142 7.95 10.49 4.13
CA TRP A 142 7.87 10.80 5.57
C TRP A 142 9.24 10.89 6.27
N GLY A 143 10.28 11.25 5.51
CA GLY A 143 11.66 11.27 5.93
C GLY A 143 12.57 10.52 4.97
N MET A 144 13.87 10.61 5.21
CA MET A 144 14.90 9.82 4.56
C MET A 144 15.82 9.26 5.63
N ASN A 145 16.03 7.94 5.64
CA ASN A 145 16.99 7.33 6.57
C ASN A 145 18.41 7.50 6.02
N ILE A 146 19.08 8.56 6.46
CA ILE A 146 20.47 8.84 6.10
C ILE A 146 21.38 8.25 7.17
N GLU A 147 22.15 7.24 6.77
CA GLU A 147 23.00 6.43 7.62
C GLU A 147 24.47 6.79 7.42
N GLU A 148 25.20 6.93 8.53
CA GLU A 148 26.63 7.19 8.52
C GLU A 148 27.40 6.07 7.81
N GLY A 149 28.39 6.45 7.00
CA GLY A 149 29.23 5.52 6.24
C GLY A 149 28.58 4.88 5.01
N LYS A 150 27.27 5.10 4.77
CA LYS A 150 26.61 4.65 3.53
C LYS A 150 26.88 5.61 2.39
N LYS A 151 26.87 5.07 1.16
CA LYS A 151 27.01 5.85 -0.07
C LYS A 151 25.64 6.04 -0.70
N TYR A 152 25.38 7.27 -1.14
CA TYR A 152 24.15 7.66 -1.80
C TYR A 152 24.47 8.12 -3.21
N GLN A 153 23.71 7.63 -4.20
CA GLN A 153 23.84 8.07 -5.58
C GLN A 153 22.84 9.20 -5.83
N ILE A 154 23.34 10.37 -6.16
CA ILE A 154 22.52 11.54 -6.49
C ILE A 154 22.61 11.76 -7.99
N VAL A 155 21.46 11.71 -8.68
CA VAL A 155 21.37 11.94 -10.13
C VAL A 155 20.30 12.99 -10.37
N PHE A 156 20.68 14.07 -11.06
CA PHE A 156 19.77 15.13 -11.45
C PHE A 156 20.21 15.70 -12.80
N TYR A 157 19.29 16.41 -13.45
CA TYR A 157 19.52 17.05 -14.74
C TYR A 157 19.16 18.51 -14.57
N VAL A 158 20.13 19.39 -14.86
CA VAL A 158 19.95 20.83 -14.73
C VAL A 158 20.33 21.52 -16.02
N LYS A 159 19.53 22.52 -16.40
CA LYS A 159 19.85 23.48 -17.45
C LYS A 159 19.77 24.87 -16.83
N ALA A 160 20.88 25.58 -16.82
CA ALA A 160 20.96 26.94 -16.31
C ALA A 160 21.22 27.94 -17.45
N LEU A 161 20.66 29.15 -17.31
CA LEU A 161 20.91 30.25 -18.26
C LEU A 161 22.15 31.07 -17.87
N ALA A 162 22.64 30.91 -16.65
CA ALA A 162 23.83 31.54 -16.11
C ALA A 162 24.56 30.53 -15.22
N VAL A 163 25.86 30.76 -15.00
CA VAL A 163 26.65 30.01 -14.03
C VAL A 163 26.08 30.30 -12.64
N ALA A 164 25.87 29.25 -11.85
CA ALA A 164 25.43 29.35 -10.47
C ALA A 164 26.09 28.24 -9.66
N ASP A 165 26.51 28.58 -8.43
CA ASP A 165 27.00 27.59 -7.49
C ASP A 165 25.83 26.73 -7.02
N LEU A 166 25.88 25.43 -7.31
CA LEU A 166 24.85 24.49 -6.89
C LEU A 166 25.37 23.66 -5.73
N GLN A 167 24.62 23.68 -4.63
CA GLN A 167 24.89 22.84 -3.46
C GLN A 167 23.73 21.86 -3.24
N ILE A 168 24.07 20.63 -2.91
CA ILE A 168 23.13 19.58 -2.52
C ILE A 168 23.49 19.17 -1.10
N SER A 169 22.48 18.94 -0.25
CA SER A 169 22.72 18.48 1.11
C SER A 169 21.61 17.57 1.62
N PHE A 170 22.00 16.55 2.39
CA PHE A 170 21.11 15.91 3.34
C PHE A 170 21.07 16.75 4.62
N THR A 171 19.87 17.14 5.02
CA THR A 171 19.66 17.98 6.20
C THR A 171 18.76 17.21 7.18
N GLY A 172 19.26 16.99 8.38
CA GLY A 172 18.54 16.32 9.47
C GLY A 172 17.64 17.28 10.26
N ALA A 173 17.22 16.86 11.44
CA ALA A 173 16.45 17.71 12.35
C ALA A 173 17.22 18.99 12.72
N ASN A 174 16.50 20.09 12.95
CA ASN A 174 17.05 21.40 13.31
C ASN A 174 18.10 21.95 12.31
N ASP A 175 17.90 21.68 11.01
CA ASP A 175 18.76 22.16 9.92
C ASP A 175 20.22 21.68 9.97
N VAL A 176 20.51 20.62 10.73
CA VAL A 176 21.86 20.04 10.80
C VAL A 176 22.21 19.38 9.47
N LYS A 177 23.31 19.81 8.84
CA LYS A 177 23.83 19.20 7.61
C LYS A 177 24.48 17.86 7.93
N LEU A 178 23.93 16.78 7.36
CA LEU A 178 24.45 15.42 7.51
C LEU A 178 25.50 15.09 6.44
N ALA A 179 25.30 15.61 5.24
CA ALA A 179 26.24 15.52 4.13
C ALA A 179 25.98 16.66 3.14
N THR A 180 27.04 17.18 2.53
CA THR A 180 26.97 18.27 1.55
C THR A 180 27.89 18.00 0.37
N LEU A 181 27.42 18.33 -0.83
CA LEU A 181 28.18 18.28 -2.07
C LEU A 181 27.98 19.61 -2.82
N ASN A 182 29.09 20.24 -3.21
CA ASN A 182 29.06 21.34 -4.17
C ASN A 182 29.25 20.77 -5.57
N VAL A 183 28.37 21.15 -6.48
CA VAL A 183 28.39 20.73 -7.88
C VAL A 183 29.10 21.83 -8.67
N SER A 184 30.25 21.49 -9.22
CA SER A 184 31.05 22.34 -10.12
C SER A 184 30.63 22.17 -11.58
#